data_AF-A0A2A9FHP0-F1
#
_entry.id   AF-A0A2A9FHP0-F1
#
_cell.length_a   1.000
_cell.length_b   1.000
_cell.length_c   1.000
_cell.angle_alpha   90.00
_cell.angle_beta   90.00
_cell.angle_gamma   90.00
#
_symmetry.space_group_name_H-M   'P 1'
#
loop_
_entity.id
_entity.type
_entity.pdbx_description
1 polymer ?
#
loop_
_entity_poly.entity_id
_entity_poly.type
_entity_poly.pdbx_seq_one_letter_code
_entity_poly.pdbx_strand_id
1 'polypeptide(L)'
;MRAAAMFDRGQRQVDVVTELGVSAQTASRWYRAWAGGGRPALAGTGRAGRLPRLSDKQIAEVAVALKKGPKDNGFSTDMWTLARVVEVIEQVTGVRYSITQTWAILRERLGWSSQRPARRAVERDDEAIDKWARTEWPRIKKAPGAGEP
;
A
#
# COMPACT_ATOMS: atom_id res chain seq x y z
N MET A 1 -19.20 -16.36 -14.01
CA MET A 1 -18.10 -17.25 -14.46
C MET A 1 -18.47 -17.86 -15.82
N ARG A 2 -17.54 -17.91 -16.79
CA ARG A 2 -17.81 -18.44 -18.16
C ARG A 2 -18.22 -19.93 -18.17
N ALA A 3 -17.60 -20.78 -17.35
CA ALA A 3 -17.92 -22.20 -17.27
C ALA A 3 -19.39 -22.49 -16.91
N ALA A 4 -19.96 -21.73 -15.97
CA ALA A 4 -21.37 -21.89 -15.60
C ALA A 4 -22.31 -21.63 -16.78
N ALA A 5 -22.04 -20.59 -17.58
CA ALA A 5 -22.82 -20.30 -18.78
C ALA A 5 -22.70 -21.38 -19.87
N MET A 6 -21.54 -22.06 -19.96
CA MET A 6 -21.37 -23.21 -20.85
C MET A 6 -22.21 -24.41 -20.38
N PHE A 7 -22.24 -24.68 -19.07
CA PHE A 7 -23.06 -25.74 -18.51
C PHE A 7 -24.57 -25.48 -18.67
N ASP A 8 -25.04 -24.23 -18.52
CA ASP A 8 -26.47 -23.93 -18.77
C ASP A 8 -26.88 -24.12 -20.22
N ARG A 9 -25.92 -24.06 -21.15
CA ARG A 9 -26.14 -24.39 -22.58
C ARG A 9 -26.03 -25.88 -22.85
N GLY A 10 -25.89 -26.72 -21.83
CA GLY A 10 -25.77 -28.18 -21.94
C GLY A 10 -24.40 -28.67 -22.41
N GLN A 11 -23.37 -27.82 -22.41
CA GLN A 11 -22.03 -28.25 -22.82
C GLN A 11 -21.40 -29.20 -21.81
N ARG A 12 -20.56 -30.11 -22.30
CA ARG A 12 -19.91 -31.14 -21.48
C ARG A 12 -18.65 -30.58 -20.82
N GLN A 13 -18.19 -31.26 -19.76
CA GLN A 13 -16.96 -30.91 -19.04
C GLN A 13 -15.74 -30.84 -19.98
N VAL A 14 -15.68 -31.71 -20.99
CA VAL A 14 -14.62 -31.72 -22.00
C VAL A 14 -14.61 -30.43 -22.83
N ASP A 15 -15.77 -29.90 -23.20
CA ASP A 15 -15.88 -28.65 -23.96
C ASP A 15 -15.36 -27.48 -23.12
N VAL A 16 -15.61 -27.51 -21.80
CA VAL A 16 -15.07 -26.53 -20.83
C VAL A 16 -13.56 -26.62 -20.67
N VAL A 17 -12.99 -27.84 -20.68
CA VAL A 17 -11.53 -28.05 -20.66
C VAL A 17 -10.89 -27.43 -21.89
N THR A 18 -11.41 -27.71 -23.07
CA THR A 18 -10.87 -27.22 -24.34
C THR A 18 -11.01 -25.71 -24.47
N GLU A 19 -12.18 -25.15 -24.17
CA GLU A 19 -12.46 -23.72 -24.34
C GLU A 19 -11.76 -22.84 -23.28
N LEU A 20 -11.69 -23.30 -22.03
CA LEU A 20 -11.15 -22.49 -20.92
C LEU A 20 -9.72 -22.87 -20.52
N GLY A 21 -9.14 -23.90 -21.14
CA GLY A 21 -7.76 -24.35 -20.86
C GLY A 21 -7.55 -24.85 -19.43
N VAL A 22 -8.61 -25.32 -18.77
CA VAL A 22 -8.54 -25.82 -17.39
C VAL A 22 -8.33 -27.33 -17.35
N SER A 23 -7.82 -27.85 -16.24
CA SER A 23 -7.70 -29.31 -16.08
C SER A 23 -9.08 -29.99 -16.02
N ALA A 24 -9.15 -31.24 -16.47
CA ALA A 24 -10.37 -32.07 -16.37
C ALA A 24 -10.90 -32.17 -14.94
N GLN A 25 -10.01 -32.22 -13.95
CA GLN A 25 -10.37 -32.22 -12.54
C GLN A 25 -11.06 -30.91 -12.12
N THR A 26 -10.59 -29.77 -12.62
CA THR A 26 -11.20 -28.45 -12.37
C THR A 26 -12.58 -28.37 -13.02
N ALA A 27 -12.69 -28.75 -14.30
CA ALA A 27 -13.96 -28.79 -15.01
C ALA A 27 -14.99 -29.72 -14.35
N SER A 28 -14.56 -30.88 -13.85
CA SER A 28 -15.41 -31.82 -13.11
C SER A 28 -15.90 -31.24 -11.78
N ARG A 29 -15.00 -30.60 -11.00
CA ARG A 29 -15.39 -29.92 -9.75
C ARG A 29 -16.38 -28.79 -10.00
N TRP A 30 -16.16 -28.00 -11.03
CA TRP A 30 -17.06 -26.94 -11.47
C TRP A 30 -18.42 -27.48 -11.90
N TYR A 31 -18.46 -28.56 -12.66
CA TYR A 31 -19.72 -29.18 -13.06
C TYR A 31 -20.50 -29.73 -11.86
N ARG A 32 -19.84 -30.39 -10.90
CA ARG A 32 -20.51 -30.87 -9.67
C ARG A 32 -21.09 -29.72 -8.85
N ALA A 33 -20.34 -28.64 -8.68
CA ALA A 33 -20.83 -27.45 -8.01
C ALA A 33 -22.04 -26.85 -8.76
N TRP A 34 -21.96 -26.77 -10.09
CA TRP A 34 -23.04 -26.26 -10.94
C TRP A 34 -24.29 -27.13 -10.86
N ALA A 35 -24.15 -28.45 -10.96
CA ALA A 35 -25.27 -29.39 -10.93
C ALA A 35 -26.00 -29.35 -9.57
N GLY A 36 -25.28 -29.05 -8.49
CA GLY A 36 -25.86 -28.96 -7.14
C GLY A 36 -26.50 -27.60 -6.80
N GLY A 37 -26.13 -26.51 -7.48
CA GLY A 37 -26.59 -25.17 -7.08
C GLY A 37 -26.55 -24.10 -8.16
N GLY A 38 -26.54 -24.50 -9.43
CA GLY A 38 -26.57 -23.64 -10.60
C GLY A 38 -25.39 -22.66 -10.69
N ARG A 39 -25.62 -21.54 -11.41
CA ARG A 39 -24.65 -20.45 -11.53
C ARG A 39 -24.13 -19.92 -10.17
N PRO A 40 -24.99 -19.71 -9.14
CA PRO A 40 -24.53 -19.20 -7.85
C PRO A 40 -23.48 -20.08 -7.19
N ALA A 41 -23.58 -21.41 -7.32
CA ALA A 41 -22.60 -22.33 -6.74
C ALA A 41 -21.20 -22.25 -7.38
N LEU A 42 -21.08 -21.68 -8.59
CA LEU A 42 -19.78 -21.34 -9.21
C LEU A 42 -19.39 -19.88 -9.06
N ALA A 43 -20.31 -19.00 -8.68
CA ALA A 43 -19.95 -17.68 -8.24
C ALA A 43 -19.23 -17.85 -6.90
N GLY A 44 -17.93 -18.15 -6.97
CA GLY A 44 -17.14 -18.59 -5.83
C GLY A 44 -17.41 -17.72 -4.61
N THR A 45 -17.55 -18.36 -3.45
CA THR A 45 -17.42 -17.67 -2.16
C THR A 45 -16.15 -16.82 -2.24
N GLY A 46 -16.27 -15.50 -2.18
CA GLY A 46 -15.15 -14.58 -2.34
C GLY A 46 -13.94 -15.02 -1.51
N ARG A 47 -12.73 -14.69 -2.00
CA ARG A 47 -11.40 -15.00 -1.42
C ARG A 47 -11.41 -16.17 -0.41
N ALA A 48 -11.05 -17.37 -0.87
CA ALA A 48 -10.78 -18.54 -0.02
C ALA A 48 -9.48 -18.39 0.80
N GLY A 49 -9.31 -17.24 1.46
CA GLY A 49 -8.15 -16.90 2.28
C GLY A 49 -8.59 -16.37 3.63
N ARG A 50 -7.66 -16.39 4.59
CA ARG A 50 -7.86 -15.81 5.92
C ARG A 50 -8.35 -14.36 5.78
N LEU A 51 -9.45 -14.03 6.45
CA LEU A 51 -9.93 -12.66 6.52
C LEU A 51 -8.78 -11.74 6.99
N PRO A 52 -8.65 -10.52 6.43
CA PRO A 52 -7.68 -9.55 6.92
C PRO A 52 -7.86 -9.36 8.43
N ARG A 53 -6.76 -9.41 9.21
CA ARG A 53 -6.87 -9.25 10.68
C ARG A 53 -7.32 -7.84 11.09
N LEU A 54 -7.23 -6.86 10.18
CA LEU A 54 -7.78 -5.53 10.35
C LEU A 54 -8.98 -5.30 9.44
N SER A 55 -10.09 -4.91 10.06
CA SER A 55 -11.26 -4.35 9.38
C SER A 55 -10.94 -3.00 8.75
N ASP A 56 -11.76 -2.57 7.77
CA ASP A 56 -11.60 -1.24 7.16
C ASP A 56 -11.77 -0.10 8.18
N LYS A 57 -12.61 -0.30 9.20
CA LYS A 57 -12.78 0.63 10.32
C LYS A 57 -11.46 0.80 11.10
N GLN A 58 -10.82 -0.31 11.47
CA GLN A 58 -9.54 -0.26 12.18
C GLN A 58 -8.43 0.37 11.34
N ILE A 59 -8.43 0.14 10.02
CA ILE A 59 -7.50 0.81 9.10
C ILE A 59 -7.72 2.33 9.11
N ALA A 60 -8.98 2.79 9.11
CA ALA A 60 -9.29 4.22 9.20
C ALA A 60 -8.85 4.83 10.54
N GLU A 61 -9.07 4.13 11.65
CA GLU A 61 -8.62 4.56 12.99
C GLU A 61 -7.09 4.69 13.07
N VAL A 62 -6.36 3.69 12.53
CA VAL A 62 -4.89 3.74 12.42
C VAL A 62 -4.46 4.94 11.57
N ALA A 63 -5.12 5.19 10.43
CA ALA A 63 -4.79 6.33 9.58
C ALA A 63 -4.96 7.67 10.31
N VAL A 64 -6.01 7.81 11.12
CA VAL A 64 -6.23 9.00 11.95
C VAL A 64 -5.13 9.14 13.00
N ALA A 65 -4.78 8.07 13.70
CA ALA A 65 -3.72 8.09 14.71
C ALA A 65 -2.36 8.49 14.11
N LEU A 66 -1.97 7.88 12.97
CA LEU A 66 -0.70 8.17 12.31
C LEU A 66 -0.63 9.60 11.74
N LYS A 67 -1.77 10.19 11.34
CA LYS A 67 -1.83 11.59 10.87
C LYS A 67 -1.61 12.62 11.98
N LYS A 68 -1.90 12.29 13.25
CA LYS A 68 -1.57 13.15 14.40
C LYS A 68 -0.06 13.30 14.60
N GLY A 69 0.72 12.35 14.06
CA GLY A 69 2.18 12.38 14.12
C GLY A 69 2.74 11.70 15.38
N PRO A 70 4.06 11.46 15.44
CA PRO A 70 4.64 10.61 16.47
C PRO A 70 4.49 11.14 17.89
N LYS A 71 4.61 12.45 18.11
CA LYS A 71 4.49 13.06 19.45
C LYS A 71 3.14 12.82 20.09
N ASP A 72 2.07 13.01 19.31
CA ASP A 72 0.70 12.75 19.77
C ASP A 72 0.42 11.26 20.02
N ASN A 73 1.30 10.37 19.54
CA ASN A 73 1.27 8.94 19.83
C ASN A 73 2.30 8.53 20.90
N GLY A 74 2.86 9.49 21.65
CA GLY A 74 3.74 9.23 22.79
C GLY A 74 5.23 9.08 22.48
N PHE A 75 5.67 9.38 21.25
CA PHE A 75 7.09 9.32 20.89
C PHE A 75 7.80 10.66 21.09
N SER A 76 9.07 10.62 21.52
CA SER A 76 9.85 11.82 21.82
C SER A 76 10.26 12.66 20.60
N THR A 77 10.21 12.11 19.39
CA THR A 77 10.67 12.79 18.16
C THR A 77 9.62 12.71 17.05
N ASP A 78 9.57 13.72 16.18
CA ASP A 78 8.58 13.84 15.08
C ASP A 78 8.79 12.89 13.90
N MET A 79 9.73 11.96 14.00
CA MET A 79 10.06 11.03 12.92
C MET A 79 9.28 9.72 13.03
N TRP A 80 8.59 9.33 11.95
CA TRP A 80 8.02 7.99 11.85
C TRP A 80 9.11 6.97 11.48
N THR A 81 9.17 5.90 12.25
CA THR A 81 9.86 4.67 11.86
C THR A 81 8.83 3.56 11.70
N LEU A 82 9.14 2.53 10.91
CA LEU A 82 8.23 1.38 10.78
C LEU A 82 7.96 0.69 12.12
N ALA A 83 8.94 0.66 13.03
CA ALA A 83 8.75 0.13 14.38
C ALA A 83 7.69 0.93 15.17
N ARG A 84 7.76 2.26 15.12
CA ARG A 84 6.75 3.13 15.75
C ARG A 84 5.36 2.95 15.14
N VAL A 85 5.29 2.73 13.83
CA VAL A 85 4.02 2.43 13.17
C VAL A 85 3.45 1.09 13.64
N VAL A 86 4.28 0.05 13.82
CA VAL A 86 3.85 -1.24 14.41
C VAL A 86 3.22 -1.01 15.78
N GLU A 87 3.88 -0.22 16.64
CA GLU A 87 3.39 0.10 17.99
C GLU A 87 2.04 0.81 17.96
N VAL A 88 1.87 1.82 17.08
CA VAL A 88 0.58 2.52 16.94
C VAL A 88 -0.52 1.58 16.45
N ILE A 89 -0.23 0.72 15.47
CA ILE A 89 -1.21 -0.26 15.00
C ILE A 89 -1.62 -1.20 16.14
N GLU A 90 -0.66 -1.68 16.93
CA GLU A 90 -0.94 -2.54 18.07
C GLU A 90 -1.76 -1.81 19.15
N GLN A 91 -1.44 -0.56 19.46
CA GLN A 91 -2.18 0.25 20.44
C GLN A 91 -3.63 0.52 20.00
N VAL A 92 -3.85 0.85 18.72
CA VAL A 92 -5.17 1.20 18.20
C VAL A 92 -6.04 -0.05 17.99
N THR A 93 -5.44 -1.17 17.58
CA THR A 93 -6.21 -2.33 17.08
C THR A 93 -6.07 -3.59 17.92
N GLY A 94 -5.11 -3.64 18.84
CA GLY A 94 -4.71 -4.84 19.58
C GLY A 94 -3.99 -5.89 18.74
N VAL A 95 -3.71 -5.61 17.46
CA VAL A 95 -3.10 -6.57 16.54
C VAL A 95 -1.66 -6.19 16.24
N ARG A 96 -0.72 -7.02 16.70
CA ARG A 96 0.69 -6.88 16.34
C ARG A 96 0.99 -7.50 14.97
N TYR A 97 1.69 -6.74 14.14
CA TYR A 97 2.18 -7.14 12.83
C TYR A 97 3.71 -7.13 12.79
N SER A 98 4.30 -7.89 11.87
CA SER A 98 5.72 -7.71 11.55
C SER A 98 5.95 -6.40 10.79
N ILE A 99 7.20 -5.94 10.75
CA ILE A 99 7.60 -4.74 9.99
C ILE A 99 7.19 -4.85 8.51
N THR A 100 7.44 -6.00 7.88
CA THR A 100 7.09 -6.25 6.48
C THR A 100 5.58 -6.18 6.24
N GLN A 101 4.78 -6.78 7.13
CA GLN A 101 3.33 -6.73 7.02
C GLN A 101 2.77 -5.33 7.26
N THR A 102 3.35 -4.60 8.20
CA THR A 102 3.00 -3.20 8.47
C THR A 102 3.25 -2.34 7.24
N TRP A 103 4.40 -2.53 6.58
CA TRP A 103 4.70 -1.84 5.33
C TRP A 103 3.69 -2.17 4.21
N ALA A 104 3.30 -3.45 4.08
CA ALA A 104 2.27 -3.85 3.11
C ALA A 104 0.92 -3.19 3.42
N ILE A 105 0.51 -3.10 4.69
CA ILE A 105 -0.72 -2.41 5.11
C ILE A 105 -0.67 -0.94 4.71
N LEU A 106 0.44 -0.24 5.00
CA LEU A 106 0.59 1.18 4.63
C LEU A 106 0.45 1.39 3.11
N ARG A 107 1.09 0.53 2.31
CA ARG A 107 1.09 0.66 0.85
C ARG A 107 -0.26 0.27 0.23
N GLU A 108 -0.77 -0.91 0.58
CA GLU A 108 -1.90 -1.54 -0.11
C GLU A 108 -3.26 -1.06 0.41
N ARG A 109 -3.35 -0.73 1.71
CA ARG A 109 -4.62 -0.34 2.34
C ARG A 109 -4.75 1.16 2.54
N LEU A 110 -3.63 1.86 2.79
CA LEU A 110 -3.63 3.31 2.99
C LEU A 110 -3.08 4.10 1.80
N GLY A 111 -2.48 3.44 0.80
CA GLY A 111 -1.89 4.10 -0.36
C GLY A 111 -0.65 4.94 -0.03
N TRP A 112 -0.01 4.71 1.13
CA TRP A 112 1.12 5.50 1.58
C TRP A 112 2.42 4.95 1.02
N SER A 113 3.29 5.86 0.58
CA SER A 113 4.63 5.55 0.08
C SER A 113 5.70 6.12 1.01
N SER A 114 6.90 5.57 0.93
CA SER A 114 8.03 6.01 1.75
C SER A 114 8.53 7.30 1.13
N GLN A 115 8.19 8.42 1.77
CA GLN A 115 8.70 9.72 1.37
C GLN A 115 10.02 9.94 2.12
N ARG A 116 11.12 9.97 1.38
CA ARG A 116 12.39 10.44 1.94
C ARG A 116 12.28 11.94 2.11
N PRO A 117 12.43 12.48 3.33
CA PRO A 117 12.58 13.91 3.49
C PRO A 117 13.77 14.36 2.65
N ALA A 118 13.61 15.39 1.81
CA ALA A 118 14.75 16.02 1.18
C ALA A 118 15.74 16.41 2.29
N ARG A 119 17.04 16.08 2.13
CA ARG A 119 18.07 16.47 3.10
C ARG A 119 18.09 18.01 3.20
N ARG A 120 17.38 18.56 4.18
CA ARG A 120 17.50 19.96 4.61
C ARG A 120 18.33 19.98 5.88
N ALA A 121 19.34 20.85 5.91
CA ALA A 121 20.04 21.18 7.15
C ALA A 121 19.04 21.82 8.12
N VAL A 122 19.12 21.43 9.40
CA VAL A 122 18.23 21.94 10.46
C VAL A 122 18.42 23.45 10.68
N GLU A 123 19.60 23.99 10.35
CA GLU A 123 20.00 25.39 10.50
C GLU A 123 19.66 26.26 9.28
N ARG A 124 18.90 25.73 8.30
CA ARG A 124 18.59 26.45 7.08
C ARG A 124 17.60 27.58 7.35
N ASP A 125 18.12 28.80 7.41
CA ASP A 125 17.35 30.03 7.38
C ASP A 125 17.11 30.45 5.92
N ASP A 126 15.90 30.19 5.41
CA ASP A 126 15.52 30.52 4.04
C ASP A 126 15.53 32.04 3.78
N GLU A 127 15.34 32.88 4.81
CA GLU A 127 15.41 34.33 4.72
C GLU A 127 16.87 34.81 4.60
N ALA A 128 17.79 34.18 5.34
CA ALA A 128 19.23 34.42 5.21
C ALA A 128 19.77 33.98 3.84
N ILE A 129 19.27 32.88 3.28
CA ILE A 129 19.65 32.39 1.95
C ILE A 129 19.19 33.34 0.84
N ASP A 130 17.94 33.81 0.91
CA ASP A 130 17.39 34.75 -0.06
C ASP A 130 18.13 36.09 -0.02
N LYS A 131 18.49 36.55 1.18
CA LYS A 131 19.29 37.76 1.37
C LYS A 131 20.68 37.58 0.75
N TRP A 132 21.40 36.50 1.07
CA TRP A 132 22.73 36.22 0.53
C TRP A 132 22.73 36.07 -1.01
N ALA A 133 21.72 35.39 -1.57
CA ALA A 133 21.58 35.22 -3.02
C ALA A 133 21.31 36.55 -3.75
N ARG A 134 20.67 37.51 -3.09
CA ARG A 134 20.40 38.84 -3.65
C ARG A 134 21.58 39.81 -3.49
N THR A 135 22.34 39.74 -2.39
CA THR A 135 23.40 40.72 -2.10
C THR A 135 24.81 40.21 -2.38
N GLU A 136 25.15 39.01 -1.94
CA GLU A 136 26.53 38.50 -1.97
C GLU A 136 26.84 37.75 -3.26
N TRP A 137 25.87 36.98 -3.78
CA TRP A 137 26.05 36.22 -5.01
C TRP A 137 26.40 37.09 -6.24
N PRO A 138 25.77 38.26 -6.48
CA PRO A 138 26.17 39.16 -7.56
C PRO A 138 27.54 39.80 -7.33
N ARG A 139 27.95 39.99 -6.07
CA ARG A 139 29.23 40.61 -5.69
C ARG A 139 30.39 39.66 -5.94
N ILE A 140 30.23 38.39 -5.58
CA ILE A 140 31.20 37.31 -5.86
C ILE A 140 31.34 37.10 -7.38
N LYS A 141 30.23 37.14 -8.13
CA LYS A 141 30.25 36.99 -9.59
C LYS A 141 30.88 38.19 -10.33
N LYS A 142 30.93 39.37 -9.69
CA LYS A 142 31.53 40.61 -10.24
C LYS A 142 33.02 40.77 -9.94
N ALA A 143 33.62 39.94 -9.09
CA ALA A 143 35.08 39.91 -8.97
C ALA A 143 35.64 39.32 -10.27
N PRO A 144 36.41 40.08 -11.08
CA PRO A 144 37.15 39.47 -12.17
C PRO A 144 38.19 38.54 -11.53
N GLY A 145 38.30 37.31 -12.03
CA GLY A 145 39.43 36.46 -11.69
C GLY A 145 40.71 37.27 -11.92
N ALA A 146 41.54 37.39 -10.88
CA ALA A 146 42.90 37.84 -11.01
C ALA A 146 43.65 36.78 -11.82
N GLY A 147 43.46 36.81 -13.13
CA GLY A 147 44.44 36.34 -14.07
C GLY A 147 45.46 37.44 -14.22
N GLU A 148 46.68 37.19 -13.76
CA GLU A 148 47.85 37.85 -14.32
C GLU A 148 48.86 36.75 -14.72
N PRO A 149 49.58 36.98 -15.83
CA PRO A 149 50.39 35.98 -16.55
C PRO A 149 51.68 35.56 -15.85
#